data_AF-A0A4Y9REJ8-F1
#
_entry.id   AF-A0A4Y9REJ8-F1
#
_cell.length_a   1.000
_cell.length_b   1.000
_cell.length_c   1.000
_cell.angle_alpha   90.00
_cell.angle_beta   90.00
_cell.angle_gamma   90.00
#
_symmetry.space_group_name_H-M   'P 1'
#
loop_
_entity.id
_entity.type
_entity.pdbx_description
1 polymer ?
#
loop_
_entity_poly.entity_id
_entity_poly.type
_entity_poly.pdbx_seq_one_letter_code
_entity_poly.pdbx_strand_id
1 'polypeptide(L)'
;MKTEQFGVDLARQLYAAERALDVAIAETNDLAALMTRGRLRARISAGVGQEALAEVGGLVAKLTAQRARIVRAHALLLRDATDLNISWQAAGPMQKPEEDGPVRPTGFLRVA
;
A
#
# COMPACT_ATOMS: atom_id res chain seq x y z
N MET A 1 4.07 -22.92 -17.62
CA MET A 1 3.97 -23.37 -16.22
C MET A 1 5.05 -22.83 -15.27
N LYS A 2 6.35 -23.13 -15.43
CA LYS A 2 7.38 -22.64 -14.46
C LYS A 2 7.52 -21.10 -14.40
N THR A 3 7.48 -20.44 -15.56
CA THR A 3 7.57 -18.98 -15.69
C THR A 3 6.32 -18.25 -15.24
N GLU A 4 5.13 -18.82 -15.47
CA GLU A 4 3.85 -18.28 -14.97
C GLU A 4 3.79 -18.34 -13.44
N GLN A 5 4.18 -19.47 -12.84
CA GLN A 5 4.26 -19.61 -11.38
C GLN A 5 5.23 -18.58 -10.78
N PHE A 6 6.40 -18.40 -11.40
CA PHE A 6 7.35 -17.36 -10.98
C PHE A 6 6.75 -15.95 -11.04
N GLY A 7 6.01 -15.63 -12.10
CA GLY A 7 5.32 -14.34 -12.24
C GLY A 7 4.27 -14.11 -11.14
N VAL A 8 3.49 -15.13 -10.82
CA VAL A 8 2.50 -15.09 -9.72
C VAL A 8 3.17 -14.86 -8.38
N ASP A 9 4.25 -15.57 -8.07
CA ASP A 9 4.97 -15.43 -6.80
C ASP A 9 5.65 -14.07 -6.68
N LEU A 10 6.22 -13.56 -7.78
CA LEU A 10 6.80 -12.22 -7.82
C LEU A 10 5.74 -11.13 -7.60
N ALA A 11 4.57 -11.24 -8.23
CA ALA A 11 3.47 -10.30 -8.05
C ALA A 11 2.96 -10.29 -6.60
N ARG A 12 2.82 -11.48 -5.98
CA ARG A 12 2.45 -11.60 -4.55
C ARG A 12 3.47 -10.92 -3.65
N GLN A 13 4.76 -11.15 -3.89
CA GLN A 13 5.82 -10.56 -3.09
C GLN A 13 5.88 -9.04 -3.24
N LEU A 14 5.64 -8.52 -4.45
CA LEU A 14 5.59 -7.09 -4.72
C LEU A 14 4.43 -6.42 -3.96
N TYR A 15 3.25 -7.03 -4.00
CA TYR A 15 2.08 -6.54 -3.25
C TYR A 15 2.32 -6.58 -1.74
N ALA A 16 2.94 -7.65 -1.23
CA ALA A 16 3.32 -7.75 0.18
C ALA A 16 4.30 -6.64 0.59
N ALA A 17 5.29 -6.33 -0.25
CA ALA A 17 6.25 -5.26 -0.01
C ALA A 17 5.59 -3.87 -0.02
N GLU A 18 4.70 -3.60 -0.98
CA GLU A 18 3.92 -2.34 -1.00
C GLU A 18 3.08 -2.19 0.26
N ARG A 19 2.34 -3.24 0.65
CA ARG A 19 1.53 -3.23 1.86
C ARG A 19 2.35 -3.01 3.12
N ALA A 20 3.55 -3.59 3.21
CA ALA A 20 4.45 -3.38 4.34
C ALA A 20 4.89 -1.91 4.46
N LEU A 21 5.14 -1.23 3.33
CA LEU A 21 5.44 0.20 3.31
C LEU A 21 4.23 1.04 3.76
N ASP A 22 3.02 0.68 3.32
CA ASP A 22 1.79 1.38 3.73
C ASP A 22 1.54 1.29 5.24
N VAL A 23 1.73 0.10 5.82
CA VAL A 23 1.67 -0.09 7.28
C VAL A 23 2.75 0.74 7.97
N ALA A 24 3.99 0.73 7.48
CA ALA A 24 5.07 1.53 8.08
C ALA A 24 4.77 3.03 8.04
N ILE A 25 4.20 3.54 6.94
CA ILE A 25 3.80 4.95 6.81
C ILE A 25 2.71 5.28 7.84
N ALA A 26 1.69 4.43 7.98
CA ALA A 26 0.60 4.64 8.93
C ALA A 26 1.12 4.70 10.37
N GLU A 27 1.85 3.68 10.82
CA GLU A 27 2.40 3.60 12.18
C GLU A 27 3.35 4.76 12.51
N THR A 28 4.17 5.18 11.54
CA THR A 28 5.09 6.31 11.73
C THR A 28 4.33 7.64 11.88
N ASN A 29 3.26 7.84 11.12
CA ASN A 29 2.39 9.00 11.27
C ASN A 29 1.65 8.98 12.61
N ASP A 30 1.16 7.82 13.05
CA ASP A 30 0.50 7.68 14.34
C ASP A 30 1.46 7.98 15.49
N LEU A 31 2.73 7.59 15.39
CA LEU A 31 3.78 7.99 16.33
C LEU A 31 3.95 9.52 16.37
N ALA A 32 4.12 10.19 15.22
CA ALA A 32 4.26 11.65 15.16
C ALA A 32 3.03 12.36 15.77
N ALA A 33 1.83 11.84 15.49
CA ALA A 33 0.58 12.35 16.02
C ALA A 33 0.45 12.10 17.53
N LEU A 34 0.95 10.97 18.04
CA LEU A 34 1.02 10.69 19.47
C LEU A 34 2.00 11.64 20.18
N MET A 35 3.17 11.90 19.60
CA MET A 35 4.15 12.85 20.16
C MET A 35 3.54 14.25 20.31
N THR A 36 2.87 14.74 19.27
CA THR A 36 2.30 16.09 19.25
C THR A 36 1.04 16.21 20.12
N ARG A 37 0.07 15.30 19.98
CA ARG A 37 -1.16 15.29 20.80
C ARG A 37 -0.86 14.96 22.27
N GLY A 38 0.10 14.08 22.52
CA GLY A 38 0.57 13.72 23.86
C GLY A 38 1.11 14.94 24.61
N ARG A 39 1.94 15.76 23.95
CA ARG A 39 2.45 17.01 24.53
C ARG A 39 1.34 17.97 24.94
N LEU A 40 0.35 18.18 24.05
CA LEU A 40 -0.80 19.05 24.33
C LEU A 40 -1.60 18.56 25.54
N ARG A 41 -1.93 17.26 25.59
CA ARG A 41 -2.67 16.67 26.72
C ARG A 41 -1.92 16.75 28.04
N ALA A 42 -0.60 16.54 28.01
CA ALA A 42 0.24 16.56 29.20
C ALA A 42 0.78 17.96 29.57
N ARG A 43 0.42 19.02 28.82
CA ARG A 43 0.96 20.38 28.97
C ARG A 43 2.50 20.43 28.96
N ILE A 44 3.12 19.57 28.16
CA ILE A 44 4.56 19.51 27.97
C ILE A 44 4.98 20.58 26.95
N SER A 45 6.09 21.28 27.22
CA SER A 45 6.67 22.27 26.30
C SER A 45 6.88 21.68 24.92
N ALA A 46 6.61 22.47 23.88
CA ALA A 46 6.81 22.07 22.51
C ALA A 46 8.24 21.58 22.26
N GLY A 47 9.26 22.21 22.86
CA GLY A 47 10.68 21.88 22.69
C GLY A 47 11.07 20.44 23.07
N VAL A 48 10.30 19.78 23.95
CA VAL A 48 10.64 18.45 24.45
C VAL A 48 10.50 17.41 23.34
N GLY A 49 11.62 16.84 22.90
CA GLY A 49 11.66 15.81 21.86
C GLY A 49 11.44 16.33 20.43
N GLN A 50 11.71 17.61 20.16
CA GLN A 50 11.53 18.16 18.81
C GLN A 50 12.47 17.56 17.77
N GLU A 51 13.72 17.32 18.12
CA GLU A 51 14.68 16.66 17.21
C GLU A 51 14.19 15.25 16.84
N ALA A 52 13.68 14.49 17.81
CA ALA A 52 13.08 13.19 17.54
C ALA A 52 11.84 13.29 16.63
N LEU A 53 10.99 14.30 16.82
CA LEU A 53 9.83 14.53 15.95
C LEU A 53 10.25 14.87 14.52
N ALA A 54 11.34 15.64 14.35
CA ALA A 54 11.90 15.97 13.04
C ALA A 54 12.42 14.72 12.33
N GLU A 55 13.12 13.82 13.03
CA GLU A 55 13.57 12.54 12.48
C GLU A 55 12.40 11.65 12.05
N VAL A 56 11.34 11.56 12.87
CA VAL A 56 10.12 10.81 12.52
C VAL A 56 9.46 11.40 11.27
N GLY A 57 9.34 12.72 11.17
CA GLY A 57 8.81 13.38 9.97
C GLY A 57 9.68 13.11 8.72
N GLY A 58 11.00 13.15 8.88
CA GLY A 58 11.95 12.80 7.82
C GLY A 58 11.83 11.33 7.38
N LEU A 59 11.53 10.42 8.31
CA LEU A 59 11.27 9.02 7.99
C LEU A 59 10.01 8.84 7.15
N VAL A 60 8.91 9.53 7.47
CA VAL A 60 7.66 9.48 6.66
C VAL A 60 7.92 9.91 5.21
N ALA A 61 8.70 10.97 5.00
CA ALA A 61 9.07 11.43 3.66
C ALA A 61 9.87 10.36 2.89
N LYS A 62 10.84 9.72 3.55
CA LYS A 62 11.63 8.63 2.97
C LYS A 62 10.75 7.42 2.61
N LEU A 63 9.87 6.98 3.50
CA LEU A 63 8.97 5.84 3.27
C LEU A 63 8.04 6.10 2.08
N THR A 64 7.46 7.30 1.99
CA THR A 64 6.60 7.72 0.87
C THR A 64 7.36 7.68 -0.46
N ALA A 65 8.62 8.14 -0.47
CA ALA A 65 9.46 8.05 -1.66
C ALA A 65 9.80 6.61 -2.06
N GLN A 66 10.03 5.71 -1.09
CA GLN A 66 10.26 4.29 -1.39
C GLN A 66 8.99 3.60 -1.90
N ARG A 67 7.80 3.93 -1.39
CA ARG A 67 6.52 3.45 -1.92
C ARG A 67 6.38 3.77 -3.41
N ALA A 68 6.68 5.01 -3.80
CA ALA A 68 6.67 5.41 -5.20
C ALA A 68 7.67 4.63 -6.07
N ARG A 69 8.81 4.20 -5.50
CA ARG A 69 9.78 3.33 -6.20
C ARG A 69 9.24 1.92 -6.41
N ILE A 70 8.56 1.33 -5.43
CA ILE A 70 7.91 0.01 -5.57
C ILE A 70 6.80 0.04 -6.63
N VAL A 71 5.98 1.09 -6.66
CA VAL A 71 4.96 1.25 -7.70
C VAL A 71 5.59 1.34 -9.11
N ARG A 72 6.72 2.06 -9.24
CA ARG A 72 7.46 2.08 -10.52
C ARG A 72 8.06 0.72 -10.88
N ALA A 73 8.57 -0.02 -9.89
CA ALA A 73 9.06 -1.38 -10.11
C ALA A 73 7.93 -2.29 -10.63
N HIS A 74 6.69 -2.12 -10.14
CA HIS A 74 5.53 -2.84 -10.66
C HIS A 74 5.30 -2.58 -12.16
N ALA A 75 5.36 -1.32 -12.60
CA ALA A 75 5.22 -0.98 -14.01
C ALA A 75 6.32 -1.59 -14.89
N LEU A 76 7.57 -1.60 -14.40
CA LEU A 76 8.69 -2.22 -15.11
C LEU A 76 8.52 -3.75 -15.20
N LEU A 77 8.12 -4.40 -14.12
CA LEU A 77 7.88 -5.85 -14.10
C LEU A 77 6.70 -6.24 -15.01
N LEU A 78 5.67 -5.42 -15.11
CA LEU A 78 4.55 -5.65 -16.03
C LEU A 78 5.02 -5.57 -17.50
N ARG A 79 5.90 -4.62 -17.83
CA ARG A 79 6.52 -4.53 -19.15
C ARG A 79 7.32 -5.80 -19.43
N ASP A 80 8.22 -6.18 -18.52
CA ASP A 80 9.07 -7.36 -18.71
C ASP A 80 8.24 -8.67 -18.80
N ALA A 81 7.15 -8.79 -18.05
CA ALA A 81 6.22 -9.91 -18.17
C ALA A 81 5.54 -9.96 -19.54
N THR A 82 5.20 -8.79 -20.11
CA THR A 82 4.63 -8.69 -21.46
C THR A 82 5.65 -9.13 -22.52
N ASP A 83 6.89 -8.64 -22.41
CA ASP A 83 7.99 -8.98 -23.33
C ASP A 83 8.34 -10.48 -23.29
N LEU A 84 8.19 -11.12 -22.12
CA LEU A 84 8.44 -12.54 -21.90
C LEU A 84 7.20 -13.43 -22.14
N ASN A 85 6.07 -12.86 -22.56
CA ASN A 85 4.78 -13.54 -22.72
C ASN A 85 4.36 -14.32 -21.44
N ILE A 86 4.69 -13.76 -20.26
CA ILE A 86 4.28 -14.26 -18.96
C ILE A 86 2.90 -13.67 -18.66
N SER A 87 1.86 -14.41 -19.02
CA SER A 87 0.50 -14.09 -18.61
C SER A 87 0.23 -14.68 -17.23
N TRP A 88 -0.48 -13.92 -16.39
CA TRP A 88 -1.08 -14.47 -15.18
C TRP A 88 -2.60 -14.32 -15.33
N GLN A 89 -3.30 -15.42 -15.46
CA GLN A 89 -4.74 -15.42 -15.23
C GLN A 89 -4.92 -15.48 -13.71
N ALA A 90 -5.62 -14.51 -13.14
CA ALA A 90 -6.10 -14.65 -11.77
C ALA A 90 -6.87 -15.97 -11.71
N ALA A 91 -6.36 -16.95 -10.96
CA ALA A 91 -7.06 -18.20 -10.69
C ALA A 91 -8.22 -17.92 -9.72
N GLY A 92 -9.19 -17.12 -10.17
CA GLY A 92 -10.56 -17.16 -9.68
C GLY A 92 -11.35 -18.14 -10.53
N PRO A 93 -12.48 -18.67 -10.05
CA PRO A 93 -13.35 -19.49 -10.89
C PRO A 93 -13.64 -18.73 -12.19
N MET A 94 -13.27 -19.33 -13.33
CA MET A 94 -13.50 -18.80 -14.69
C MET A 94 -14.99 -18.56 -14.98
N GLN A 95 -15.86 -19.22 -14.20
CA GLN A 95 -17.26 -18.87 -14.09
C GLN A 95 -17.45 -17.98 -12.86
N LYS A 96 -17.70 -16.69 -13.09
CA LYS A 96 -18.56 -15.94 -12.19
C LYS A 96 -19.82 -16.83 -12.00
N PRO A 97 -20.26 -17.12 -10.75
CA PRO A 97 -21.55 -17.75 -10.55
C PRO A 97 -22.58 -17.00 -11.41
N GLU A 98 -23.51 -17.72 -12.06
CA GLU A 98 -24.65 -17.05 -12.67
C GLU A 98 -25.21 -16.08 -11.61
N GLU A 99 -25.33 -14.82 -12.02
CA GLU A 99 -25.86 -13.79 -11.16
C GLU A 99 -27.35 -14.11 -11.07
N ASP A 100 -27.74 -14.93 -10.09
CA ASP A 100 -29.12 -15.41 -9.84
C ASP A 100 -30.06 -14.28 -9.39
N GLY A 101 -29.83 -13.06 -9.84
CA GLY A 101 -30.66 -11.92 -9.52
C GLY A 101 -30.48 -10.78 -10.51
N PRO A 102 -31.54 -9.99 -10.76
CA PRO A 102 -31.42 -8.78 -11.55
C PRO A 102 -30.33 -7.88 -10.94
N VAL A 103 -29.49 -7.30 -11.79
CA VAL A 103 -28.52 -6.25 -11.42
C VAL A 103 -29.29 -5.17 -10.66
N ARG A 104 -29.17 -5.16 -9.33
CA ARG A 104 -29.73 -4.09 -8.52
C ARG A 104 -28.78 -2.91 -8.68
N PRO A 105 -29.22 -1.75 -9.18
CA PRO A 105 -28.41 -0.56 -9.18
C PRO A 105 -28.08 -0.21 -7.73
N THR A 106 -26.89 -0.59 -7.27
CA THR A 106 -26.34 -0.11 -6.01
C THR A 106 -26.05 1.37 -6.23
N GLY A 107 -26.84 2.22 -5.58
CA GLY A 107 -26.69 3.66 -5.69
C GLY A 107 -25.25 4.09 -5.45
N PHE A 108 -24.80 5.12 -6.18
CA PHE A 108 -23.49 5.71 -5.96
C PHE A 108 -23.32 6.06 -4.47
N LEU A 109 -22.15 5.72 -3.91
CA LEU A 109 -21.73 6.18 -2.60
C LEU A 109 -21.87 7.71 -2.56
N ARG A 110 -22.90 8.19 -1.88
CA ARG A 110 -23.01 9.61 -1.53
C ARG A 110 -22.09 9.82 -0.35
N VAL A 111 -20.94 10.42 -0.62
CA VAL A 111 -20.10 11.00 0.43
C VAL A 111 -20.87 12.21 0.95
N ALA A 112 -21.25 12.16 2.24
CA ALA A 112 -21.83 13.27 2.97
C ALA A 112 -20.72 14.16 3.56
#